data_AF-A0A5S5CZQ0-F1
#
_entry.id   AF-A0A5S5CZQ0-F1
#
_cell.length_a   1.000
_cell.length_b   1.000
_cell.length_c   1.000
_cell.angle_alpha   90.00
_cell.angle_beta   90.00
_cell.angle_gamma   90.00
#
_symmetry.space_group_name_H-M   'P 1'
#
loop_
_entity.id
_entity.type
_entity.pdbx_description
1 polymer ?
#
loop_
_entity_poly.entity_id
_entity_poly.type
_entity_poly.pdbx_seq_one_letter_code
_entity_poly.pdbx_strand_id
1 'polypeptide(L)'
;MVTYRATVTYTIDVVDEAALLRAGAEAWAASAGGWAVRVEHDGGVVEATAEESAAVTPGPEPSIAFVLGRAAHPVVPGARFTGSSVDVAPVPPG
;
A
#
# COMPACT_ATOMS: atom_id res chain seq x y z
N MET A 1 -19.76 12.19 11.71
CA MET A 1 -18.33 11.79 11.73
C MET A 1 -17.95 11.44 10.30
N VAL A 2 -16.88 12.02 9.76
CA VAL A 2 -16.41 11.68 8.41
C VAL A 2 -15.56 10.41 8.52
N THR A 3 -15.88 9.40 7.71
CA THR A 3 -15.09 8.17 7.59
C THR A 3 -14.14 8.33 6.41
N TYR A 4 -12.89 7.90 6.55
CA TYR A 4 -11.93 7.87 5.45
C TYR A 4 -11.64 6.43 5.04
N ARG A 5 -11.47 6.20 3.75
CA ARG A 5 -10.91 4.96 3.20
C ARG A 5 -9.49 5.26 2.77
N ALA A 6 -8.55 4.45 3.25
CA ALA A 6 -7.17 4.49 2.81
C ALA A 6 -6.83 3.18 2.09
N THR A 7 -6.20 3.29 0.92
CA THR A 7 -5.65 2.17 0.16
C THR A 7 -4.14 2.30 0.17
N VAL A 8 -3.45 1.27 0.66
CA VAL A 8 -1.98 1.20 0.65
C VAL A 8 -1.56 0.19 -0.39
N THR A 9 -0.77 0.64 -1.37
CA THR A 9 -0.21 -0.21 -2.42
C THR A 9 1.27 -0.38 -2.18
N TYR A 10 1.76 -1.62 -2.25
CA TYR A 10 3.18 -1.92 -2.09
C TYR A 10 3.78 -2.39 -3.41
N THR A 11 4.98 -1.92 -3.73
CA THR A 11 5.82 -2.48 -4.78
C THR A 11 6.85 -3.39 -4.13
N ILE A 12 7.01 -4.59 -4.67
CA ILE A 12 7.95 -5.60 -4.17
C ILE A 12 8.83 -6.13 -5.31
N ASP A 13 10.06 -6.49 -4.96
CA ASP A 13 10.89 -7.40 -5.74
C ASP A 13 10.74 -8.81 -5.16
N VAL A 14 10.55 -9.81 -6.02
CA VAL A 14 10.61 -11.22 -5.61
C VAL A 14 12.08 -11.65 -5.56
N VAL A 15 12.57 -11.97 -4.36
CA VAL A 15 13.97 -12.35 -4.11
C VAL A 15 14.14 -13.84 -3.82
N ASP A 16 13.07 -14.52 -3.41
CA ASP A 16 12.98 -15.98 -3.31
C ASP A 16 11.54 -16.41 -3.69
N GLU A 17 11.39 -16.78 -4.96
CA GLU A 17 10.09 -17.16 -5.53
C GLU A 17 9.49 -18.40 -4.85
N ALA A 18 10.31 -19.39 -4.51
CA ALA A 18 9.82 -20.63 -3.91
C ALA A 18 9.29 -20.40 -2.49
N ALA A 19 9.94 -19.54 -1.71
CA ALA A 19 9.44 -19.13 -0.40
C ALA A 19 8.12 -18.35 -0.51
N LEU A 20 8.03 -17.43 -1.48
CA LEU A 20 6.83 -16.63 -1.71
C LEU A 20 5.64 -17.50 -2.13
N LEU A 21 5.82 -18.42 -3.07
CA LEU A 21 4.78 -19.33 -3.53
C LEU A 21 4.27 -20.25 -2.41
N ARG A 22 5.18 -20.75 -1.56
CA ARG A 22 4.80 -21.57 -0.40
C ARG A 22 3.97 -20.78 0.61
N ALA A 23 4.42 -19.57 0.97
CA ALA A 23 3.68 -18.70 1.86
C ALA A 23 2.29 -18.36 1.28
N GLY A 24 2.20 -18.12 -0.02
CA GLY A 24 0.93 -17.91 -0.73
C GLY A 24 0.01 -19.14 -0.66
N ALA A 25 0.55 -20.34 -0.86
CA ALA A 25 -0.22 -21.59 -0.78
C ALA A 25 -0.75 -21.86 0.64
N GLU A 26 0.07 -21.61 1.67
CA GLU A 26 -0.34 -21.74 3.08
C GLU A 26 -1.44 -20.74 3.44
N ALA A 27 -1.28 -19.46 3.04
CA ALA A 27 -2.29 -18.43 3.25
C ALA A 27 -3.61 -18.76 2.52
N TRP A 28 -3.52 -19.28 1.29
CA TRP A 28 -4.68 -19.72 0.52
C TRP A 28 -5.40 -20.92 1.17
N ALA A 29 -4.65 -21.92 1.63
CA ALA A 29 -5.22 -23.07 2.34
C ALA A 29 -5.93 -22.64 3.63
N ALA A 30 -5.40 -21.63 4.32
CA ALA A 30 -6.00 -21.07 5.53
C ALA A 30 -7.23 -20.19 5.27
N SER A 31 -7.43 -19.66 4.05
CA SER A 31 -8.44 -18.63 3.80
C SER A 31 -9.88 -19.13 3.59
N ALA A 32 -10.16 -20.42 3.77
CA ALA A 32 -11.50 -21.06 3.77
C ALA A 32 -12.47 -20.75 2.59
N GLY A 33 -12.06 -19.98 1.57
CA GLY A 33 -12.94 -19.60 0.45
C GLY A 33 -12.44 -18.38 -0.34
N GLY A 34 -11.63 -18.65 -1.37
CA GLY A 34 -11.61 -17.98 -2.68
C GLY A 34 -11.58 -16.45 -2.76
N TRP A 35 -10.42 -15.91 -3.14
CA TRP A 35 -10.35 -14.62 -3.86
C TRP A 35 -9.84 -14.87 -5.29
N ALA A 36 -10.62 -14.47 -6.30
CA ALA A 36 -10.20 -14.48 -7.69
C ALA A 36 -9.45 -13.17 -7.99
N VAL A 37 -8.13 -13.25 -8.21
CA VAL A 37 -7.31 -12.07 -8.54
C VAL A 37 -7.26 -11.88 -10.05
N ARG A 38 -7.58 -10.66 -10.52
CA ARG A 38 -7.33 -10.18 -11.89
C ARG A 38 -6.26 -9.09 -11.81
N VAL A 39 -5.24 -9.17 -12.66
CA VAL A 39 -4.08 -8.24 -12.66
C VAL A 39 -4.14 -7.36 -13.92
N GLU A 40 -3.93 -6.05 -13.75
CA GLU A 40 -3.76 -5.05 -14.84
C GLU A 40 -2.49 -4.21 -14.63
N HIS A 41 -2.04 -3.53 -15.71
CA HIS A 41 -0.65 -3.22 -16.08
C HIS A 41 -0.35 -1.68 -15.96
N ASP A 42 0.87 -1.24 -15.57
CA ASP A 42 1.54 0.04 -16.02
C ASP A 42 1.93 1.20 -15.04
N GLY A 43 2.52 0.97 -13.85
CA GLY A 43 2.99 2.05 -12.94
C GLY A 43 4.27 2.85 -13.33
N GLY A 44 4.32 4.17 -13.03
CA GLY A 44 5.56 4.98 -12.94
C GLY A 44 5.39 6.52 -12.73
N VAL A 45 6.29 7.20 -11.97
CA VAL A 45 6.41 8.70 -11.80
C VAL A 45 7.86 9.16 -11.46
N VAL A 46 8.24 10.41 -11.81
CA VAL A 46 9.58 11.09 -11.69
C VAL A 46 9.57 12.27 -10.68
N GLU A 47 10.74 12.64 -10.14
CA GLU A 47 11.01 13.56 -9.00
C GLU A 47 11.05 15.08 -9.36
N ALA A 48 10.61 15.96 -8.43
CA ALA A 48 10.72 17.43 -8.52
C ALA A 48 11.13 18.06 -7.17
N THR A 49 11.93 19.13 -7.23
CA THR A 49 12.68 19.75 -6.11
C THR A 49 11.91 20.81 -5.30
N ALA A 50 12.45 21.11 -4.12
CA ALA A 50 11.81 21.78 -2.99
C ALA A 50 11.65 23.30 -3.11
N GLU A 51 10.51 23.79 -2.63
CA GLU A 51 10.31 25.17 -2.18
C GLU A 51 9.59 25.16 -0.82
N GLU A 52 10.08 25.99 0.10
CA GLU A 52 9.73 26.03 1.52
C GLU A 52 8.39 26.76 1.74
N SER A 53 7.50 26.18 2.54
CA SER A 53 6.17 26.73 2.86
C SER A 53 5.96 26.75 4.37
N ALA A 54 5.45 27.86 4.91
CA ALA A 54 5.00 27.95 6.30
C ALA A 54 4.04 26.79 6.58
N ALA A 55 4.37 25.93 7.54
CA ALA A 55 3.68 24.66 7.75
C ALA A 55 2.23 24.87 8.19
N VAL A 56 1.34 25.05 7.22
CA VAL A 56 -0.08 24.80 7.40
C VAL A 56 -0.19 23.35 7.82
N THR A 57 -0.78 23.09 8.99
CA THR A 57 -1.07 21.74 9.42
C THR A 57 -1.82 21.03 8.29
N PRO A 58 -1.29 19.92 7.74
CA PRO A 58 -1.92 19.24 6.63
C PRO A 58 -3.35 18.84 7.00
N GLY A 59 -4.25 18.88 6.01
CA GLY A 59 -5.61 18.37 6.18
C GLY A 59 -5.64 16.88 6.58
N PRO A 60 -6.83 16.33 6.88
CA PRO A 60 -6.97 14.94 7.32
C PRO A 60 -6.36 13.92 6.35
N GLU A 61 -6.61 14.05 5.04
CA GLU A 61 -6.13 13.13 4.01
C GLU A 61 -4.60 13.07 3.94
N PRO A 62 -3.85 14.17 3.74
CA PRO A 62 -2.40 14.14 3.73
C PRO A 62 -1.80 13.71 5.09
N SER A 63 -2.48 13.99 6.20
CA SER A 63 -2.05 13.51 7.53
C SER A 63 -2.15 11.99 7.64
N ILE A 64 -3.27 11.40 7.18
CA ILE A 64 -3.46 9.94 7.17
C ILE A 64 -2.46 9.28 6.21
N ALA A 65 -2.28 9.85 5.01
CA ALA A 65 -1.33 9.35 4.03
C ALA A 65 0.10 9.35 4.59
N PHE A 66 0.51 10.42 5.27
CA PHE A 66 1.83 10.52 5.91
C PHE A 66 2.06 9.45 6.98
N VAL A 67 1.08 9.25 7.88
CA VAL A 67 1.19 8.25 8.95
C VAL A 67 1.29 6.83 8.38
N LEU A 68 0.44 6.50 7.39
CA LEU A 68 0.45 5.17 6.77
C LEU A 68 1.69 4.94 5.90
N GLY A 69 2.14 5.96 5.17
CA GLY A 69 3.37 5.89 4.36
C GLY A 69 4.63 5.68 5.20
N ARG A 70 4.59 6.07 6.47
CA ARG A 70 5.67 5.86 7.45
C ARG A 70 5.61 4.54 8.21
N ALA A 71 4.51 3.79 8.08
CA ALA A 71 4.38 2.51 8.75
C ALA A 71 5.39 1.50 8.18
N ALA A 72 5.85 0.57 9.03
CA ALA A 72 6.69 -0.52 8.55
C ALA A 72 5.93 -1.39 7.54
N HIS A 73 6.62 -1.80 6.48
CA HIS A 73 6.05 -2.71 5.50
C HIS A 73 5.71 -4.06 6.14
N PRO A 74 4.65 -4.74 5.65
CA PRO A 74 4.38 -6.12 6.04
C PRO A 74 5.59 -7.01 5.77
N VAL A 75 5.80 -8.03 6.61
CA VAL A 75 6.82 -9.05 6.34
C VAL A 75 6.21 -10.13 5.47
N VAL A 76 6.75 -10.30 4.27
CA VAL A 76 6.34 -11.33 3.31
C VAL A 76 7.56 -12.17 2.94
N PRO A 77 7.58 -13.48 3.24
CA PRO A 77 8.69 -14.35 2.86
C PRO A 77 8.95 -14.31 1.35
N GLY A 78 10.22 -14.19 0.97
CA GLY A 78 10.66 -14.18 -0.44
C GLY A 78 10.39 -12.90 -1.22
N ALA A 79 9.88 -11.85 -0.56
CA ALA A 79 9.67 -10.54 -1.14
C ALA A 79 10.50 -9.47 -0.42
N ARG A 80 11.03 -8.52 -1.19
CA ARG A 80 11.65 -7.29 -0.68
C ARG A 80 10.80 -6.10 -1.10
N PHE A 81 10.35 -5.30 -0.14
CA PHE A 81 9.57 -4.10 -0.42
C PHE A 81 10.46 -2.98 -0.94
N THR A 82 10.10 -2.41 -2.09
CA THR A 82 10.88 -1.38 -2.79
C THR A 82 10.16 -0.03 -2.84
N GLY A 83 8.85 0.00 -2.61
CA GLY A 83 8.08 1.24 -2.52
C GLY A 83 6.68 1.04 -1.96
N SER A 84 6.03 2.14 -1.64
CA SER A 84 4.62 2.19 -1.28
C SER A 84 3.96 3.47 -1.79
N SER A 85 2.65 3.40 -2.05
CA SER A 85 1.80 4.57 -2.25
C SER A 85 0.58 4.47 -1.34
N VAL A 86 0.05 5.63 -0.93
CA VAL A 86 -1.14 5.70 -0.07
C VAL A 86 -2.14 6.67 -0.70
N ASP A 87 -3.32 6.15 -1.02
CA ASP A 87 -4.47 6.94 -1.48
C ASP A 87 -5.50 7.04 -0.37
N VAL A 88 -5.96 8.26 -0.06
CA VAL A 88 -6.93 8.52 1.01
C VAL A 88 -8.09 9.33 0.45
N ALA A 89 -9.32 8.87 0.68
CA ALA A 89 -10.52 9.57 0.28
C ALA A 89 -11.60 9.51 1.38
N PRO A 90 -12.42 10.57 1.53
CA PRO A 90 -13.61 10.52 2.35
C PRO A 90 -14.61 9.50 1.80
N VAL A 91 -15.27 8.77 2.68
CA VAL A 91 -16.34 7.83 2.33
C VAL A 91 -17.66 8.60 2.34
N PRO A 92 -18.42 8.59 1.23
CA PRO A 92 -19.75 9.21 1.19
C PRO A 92 -20.69 8.60 2.25
N PRO A 93 -21.55 9.39 2.90
CA PRO A 93 -22.62 8.83 3.72
C PRO A 93 -23.55 8.00 2.84
N GLY A 94 -23.81 6.76 3.26
CA GLY A 94 -24.75 5.84 2.61
C GLY A 94 -26.21 6.16 2.89
#